data_AF-A0A816E8A5-F1
#
_entry.id   AF-A0A816E8A5-F1
#
_cell.length_a   1.000
_cell.length_b   1.000
_cell.length_c   1.000
_cell.angle_alpha   90.00
_cell.angle_beta   90.00
_cell.angle_gamma   90.00
#
_symmetry.space_group_name_H-M   'P 1'
#
loop_
_entity.id
_entity.type
_entity.pdbx_description
1 polymer ?
#
loop_
_entity_poly.entity_id
_entity_poly.type
_entity_poly.pdbx_seq_one_letter_code
_entity_poly.pdbx_strand_id
1 'polypeptide(L)'
;FVYHRMKDHPVETKDGLGLGLVDASGQYKRSWSLWALTNRFDIIPNKLSCGFQHLPYVLLKRALHSVDGHFTTTRPLPSGYKLERTWKLFREYQANTKLIFECVRTHDKRNFPSIHQNCENQEAWGPLGYIYIDQSTNSRAAPIYRCRSGTDYFISPDSNCENTTNEGLLGYVLS
;
A
#
# COMPACT_ATOMS: atom_id res chain seq x y z
N PHE A 1 9.96 3.28 -9.33
CA PHE A 1 9.50 2.83 -8.00
C PHE A 1 10.73 2.84 -7.09
N VAL A 2 10.88 3.83 -6.20
CA VAL A 2 11.83 3.69 -5.08
C VAL A 2 11.13 2.76 -4.10
N TYR A 3 11.50 1.48 -4.17
CA TYR A 3 10.75 0.35 -3.60
C TYR A 3 10.77 0.31 -2.07
N HIS A 4 11.59 1.11 -1.42
CA HIS A 4 11.96 0.79 -0.07
C HIS A 4 11.42 1.79 0.95
N ARG A 5 12.09 2.93 1.23
CA ARG A 5 11.56 3.99 2.14
C ARG A 5 12.14 5.35 1.76
N MET A 6 11.55 6.44 2.25
CA MET A 6 12.13 7.78 2.04
C MET A 6 13.41 7.99 2.85
N LYS A 7 13.46 7.37 4.03
CA LYS A 7 14.55 7.47 5.00
C LYS A 7 15.27 6.13 5.13
N ASP A 8 16.59 6.16 5.24
CA ASP A 8 17.39 4.97 5.53
C ASP A 8 16.93 4.30 6.83
N HIS A 9 16.83 2.96 6.80
CA HIS A 9 16.39 2.21 7.96
C HIS A 9 17.59 1.79 8.82
N PRO A 10 17.52 1.99 10.16
CA PRO A 10 18.64 1.71 11.05
C PRO A 10 19.19 0.28 10.95
N VAL A 11 18.33 -0.73 10.72
CA VAL A 11 18.78 -2.13 10.61
C VAL A 11 19.63 -2.35 9.35
N GLU A 12 19.28 -1.75 8.22
CA GLU A 12 19.99 -1.99 6.96
C GLU A 12 21.27 -1.16 6.87
N THR A 13 21.25 0.06 7.45
CA THR A 13 22.45 0.88 7.54
C THR A 13 23.53 0.26 8.41
N LYS A 14 23.17 -0.60 9.38
CA LYS A 14 24.14 -1.38 10.17
C LYS A 14 24.94 -2.35 9.29
N ASP A 15 24.32 -2.83 8.21
CA ASP A 15 24.95 -3.70 7.22
C ASP A 15 25.51 -2.90 6.01
N GLY A 16 25.63 -1.57 6.15
CA GLY A 16 26.17 -0.69 5.12
C GLY A 16 25.20 -0.34 3.99
N LEU A 17 23.93 -0.75 4.06
CA LEU A 17 22.94 -0.56 3.00
C LEU A 17 22.01 0.62 3.31
N GLY A 18 22.27 1.78 2.71
CA GLY A 18 21.41 2.98 2.80
C GLY A 18 20.65 3.24 1.50
N LEU A 19 19.40 2.77 1.40
CA LEU A 19 18.57 2.86 0.17
C LEU A 19 17.55 4.00 0.16
N GLY A 20 17.46 4.79 1.23
CA GLY A 20 16.66 6.00 1.34
C GLY A 20 17.26 7.20 0.60
N LEU A 21 16.40 8.19 0.35
CA LEU A 21 16.80 9.52 -0.15
C LEU A 21 17.32 10.41 0.98
N VAL A 22 16.86 10.14 2.20
CA VAL A 22 17.29 10.77 3.45
C VAL A 22 18.04 9.73 4.27
N ASP A 23 19.12 10.10 4.95
CA ASP A 23 19.84 9.19 5.83
C ASP A 23 19.10 8.93 7.17
N ALA A 24 19.63 8.04 8.00
CA ALA A 24 19.02 7.66 9.27
C ALA A 24 18.89 8.84 10.26
N SER A 25 19.69 9.90 10.09
CA SER A 25 19.66 11.12 10.90
C SER A 25 18.66 12.16 10.39
N GLY A 26 18.16 12.01 9.16
CA GLY A 26 17.26 12.98 8.54
C GLY A 26 17.93 13.91 7.53
N GLN A 27 19.21 13.71 7.21
CA GLN A 27 19.94 14.54 6.24
C GLN A 27 19.70 14.06 4.82
N TYR A 28 19.55 15.00 3.87
CA TYR A 28 19.35 14.68 2.46
C TYR A 28 20.63 14.12 1.84
N LYS A 29 20.53 12.94 1.21
CA LYS A 29 21.65 12.33 0.47
C LYS A 29 21.73 12.90 -0.93
N ARG A 30 22.85 12.71 -1.63
CA ARG A 30 23.00 13.17 -3.04
C ARG A 30 21.93 12.61 -3.98
N SER A 31 21.44 11.40 -3.70
CA SER A 31 20.29 10.79 -4.39
C SER A 31 19.01 11.63 -4.27
N TRP A 32 18.82 12.35 -3.16
CA TRP A 32 17.71 13.28 -2.97
C TRP A 32 17.75 14.42 -3.99
N SER A 33 18.91 15.04 -4.25
CA SER A 33 18.97 16.17 -5.20
C SER A 33 18.64 15.73 -6.63
N LEU A 34 19.14 14.58 -7.07
CA LEU A 34 18.77 13.99 -8.37
C LEU A 34 17.27 13.67 -8.44
N TRP A 35 16.72 13.16 -7.32
CA TRP A 35 15.30 12.91 -7.18
C TRP A 35 14.45 14.20 -7.24
N ALA A 36 14.84 15.24 -6.50
CA ALA A 36 14.09 16.50 -6.39
C ALA A 36 14.05 17.22 -7.75
N LEU A 37 15.15 17.17 -8.50
CA LEU A 37 15.21 17.72 -9.85
C LEU A 37 14.35 16.97 -10.87
N THR A 38 14.06 15.68 -10.63
CA THR A 38 13.19 14.85 -11.47
C THR A 38 11.74 14.80 -11.00
N ASN A 39 11.44 15.30 -9.79
CA ASN A 39 10.11 15.34 -9.18
C ASN A 39 9.76 16.76 -8.68
N ARG A 40 9.66 17.71 -9.62
CA ARG A 40 9.48 19.14 -9.33
C ARG A 40 8.02 19.48 -8.99
N PHE A 41 7.76 19.91 -7.76
CA PHE A 41 6.45 20.40 -7.31
C PHE A 41 6.30 21.93 -7.39
N ASP A 42 7.38 22.62 -7.71
CA ASP A 42 7.53 24.09 -7.72
C ASP A 42 7.35 24.71 -9.12
N ILE A 43 6.98 23.91 -10.12
CA ILE A 43 6.76 24.34 -11.51
C ILE A 43 5.34 23.99 -11.96
N ILE A 44 4.76 24.73 -12.90
CA ILE A 44 3.40 24.48 -13.40
C ILE A 44 3.45 24.02 -14.87
N PRO A 45 2.87 22.85 -15.22
CA PRO A 45 2.29 21.87 -14.32
C PRO A 45 3.38 21.12 -13.52
N ASN A 46 3.05 20.73 -12.28
CA ASN A 46 3.96 19.97 -11.43
C ASN A 46 4.44 18.71 -12.17
N LYS A 47 5.75 18.43 -12.11
CA LYS A 47 6.34 17.20 -12.65
C LYS A 47 6.61 16.22 -11.51
N LEU A 48 5.55 15.59 -11.01
CA LEU A 48 5.65 14.52 -10.02
C LEU A 48 5.45 13.16 -10.69
N SER A 49 6.34 12.21 -10.44
CA SER A 49 6.27 10.87 -11.01
C SER A 49 6.28 9.81 -9.91
N CYS A 50 6.12 8.54 -10.28
CA CYS A 50 6.35 7.39 -9.39
C CYS A 50 5.56 7.38 -8.07
N GLY A 51 4.41 8.05 -8.00
CA GLY A 51 3.52 8.06 -6.82
C GLY A 51 3.82 9.17 -5.80
N PHE A 52 4.81 10.03 -6.04
CA PHE A 52 5.19 11.11 -5.13
C PHE A 52 4.10 12.19 -4.99
N GLN A 53 3.23 12.34 -5.99
CA GLN A 53 2.05 13.19 -5.93
C GLN A 53 1.03 12.79 -4.85
N HIS A 54 1.21 11.61 -4.24
CA HIS A 54 0.32 11.09 -3.21
C HIS A 54 0.92 11.15 -1.81
N LEU A 55 2.17 11.62 -1.63
CA LEU A 55 2.78 11.72 -0.30
C LEU A 55 1.89 12.55 0.66
N PRO A 56 1.78 12.14 1.94
CA PRO A 56 2.52 11.07 2.63
C PRO A 56 1.95 9.65 2.40
N TYR A 57 1.01 9.50 1.47
CA TYR A 57 0.29 8.25 1.22
C TYR A 57 0.83 7.44 0.04
N VAL A 58 0.40 6.19 0.01
CA VAL A 58 0.35 5.35 -1.18
C VAL A 58 -1.11 5.01 -1.48
N LEU A 59 -1.44 4.83 -2.76
CA LEU A 59 -2.80 4.51 -3.18
C LEU A 59 -3.03 3.00 -3.19
N LEU A 60 -3.83 2.52 -2.24
CA LEU A 60 -4.40 1.18 -2.26
C LEU A 60 -5.47 1.12 -3.33
N LYS A 61 -5.26 0.27 -4.33
CA LYS A 61 -6.15 0.12 -5.47
C LYS A 61 -6.87 -1.22 -5.37
N ARG A 62 -8.19 -1.20 -5.59
CA ARG A 62 -8.97 -2.37 -5.99
C ARG A 62 -9.21 -2.28 -7.49
N ALA A 63 -8.86 -3.34 -8.20
CA ALA A 63 -9.05 -3.44 -9.64
C ALA A 63 -9.62 -4.81 -10.00
N LEU A 64 -10.26 -4.89 -11.17
CA LEU A 64 -10.90 -6.10 -11.69
C LEU A 64 -10.35 -6.46 -13.06
N HIS A 65 -10.06 -7.75 -13.26
CA HIS A 65 -9.83 -8.36 -14.56
C HIS A 65 -10.95 -9.38 -14.84
N SER A 66 -11.41 -9.46 -16.10
CA SER A 66 -12.56 -10.30 -16.46
C SER A 66 -12.32 -11.80 -16.29
N VAL A 67 -11.05 -12.23 -16.25
CA VAL A 67 -10.67 -13.64 -16.10
C VAL A 67 -10.04 -13.91 -14.73
N ASP A 68 -9.18 -13.02 -14.27
CA ASP A 68 -8.40 -13.24 -13.05
C ASP A 68 -9.10 -12.75 -11.77
N GLY A 69 -10.24 -12.08 -11.90
CA GLY A 69 -10.96 -11.54 -10.76
C GLY A 69 -10.33 -10.25 -10.23
N HIS A 70 -10.49 -10.02 -8.93
CA HIS A 70 -10.03 -8.82 -8.27
C HIS A 70 -8.55 -8.88 -7.91
N PHE A 71 -7.97 -7.68 -7.81
CA PHE A 71 -6.59 -7.49 -7.39
C PHE A 71 -6.49 -6.24 -6.52
N THR A 72 -5.82 -6.39 -5.38
CA THR A 72 -5.62 -5.33 -4.39
C THR A 72 -4.14 -5.04 -4.23
N THR A 73 -3.71 -3.84 -4.62
CA THR A 73 -2.27 -3.48 -4.56
C THR A 73 -2.02 -1.98 -4.44
N THR A 74 -0.84 -1.61 -3.92
CA THR A 74 -0.29 -0.25 -4.03
C THR A 74 0.74 -0.09 -5.15
N ARG A 75 1.10 -1.19 -5.83
CA ARG A 75 2.02 -1.23 -6.99
C ARG A 75 1.32 -0.93 -8.30
N PRO A 76 2.03 -0.68 -9.42
CA PRO A 76 1.39 -0.53 -10.73
C PRO A 76 0.49 -1.74 -11.02
N LEU A 77 -0.70 -1.49 -11.55
CA LEU A 77 -1.63 -2.58 -11.85
C LEU A 77 -1.04 -3.44 -12.98
N PRO A 78 -1.19 -4.77 -12.94
CA PRO A 78 -0.85 -5.62 -14.07
C PRO A 78 -1.69 -5.24 -15.31
N SER A 79 -1.18 -5.59 -16.49
CA SER A 79 -1.91 -5.34 -17.74
C SER A 79 -3.30 -6.00 -17.72
N GLY A 80 -4.30 -5.33 -18.28
CA GLY A 80 -5.68 -5.83 -18.37
C GLY A 80 -6.58 -5.51 -17.17
N TYR A 81 -6.03 -5.22 -15.99
CA TYR A 81 -6.84 -4.84 -14.82
C TYR A 81 -7.44 -3.44 -14.97
N LYS A 82 -8.74 -3.32 -14.70
CA LYS A 82 -9.47 -2.06 -14.67
C LYS A 82 -9.59 -1.57 -13.23
N LEU A 83 -9.12 -0.36 -12.95
CA LEU A 83 -9.23 0.26 -11.64
C LEU A 83 -10.72 0.51 -11.29
N GLU A 84 -11.15 0.06 -10.12
CA GLU A 84 -12.52 0.29 -9.64
C GLU A 84 -12.55 1.34 -8.52
N ARG A 85 -11.59 1.29 -7.60
CA ARG A 85 -11.54 2.20 -6.45
C ARG A 85 -10.14 2.37 -5.88
N THR A 86 -9.90 3.51 -5.25
CA THR A 86 -8.67 3.83 -4.53
C THR A 86 -8.92 4.31 -3.12
N TRP A 87 -8.01 4.00 -2.23
CA TRP A 87 -7.91 4.55 -0.88
C TRP A 87 -6.46 4.90 -0.57
N LYS A 88 -6.23 5.62 0.52
CA LYS A 88 -4.91 6.04 0.99
C LYS A 88 -4.48 5.21 2.19
N LEU A 89 -3.27 4.66 2.09
CA LEU A 89 -2.50 4.13 3.21
C LEU A 89 -1.32 5.03 3.47
N PHE A 90 -0.85 5.14 4.71
CA PHE A 90 0.41 5.83 4.98
C PHE A 90 1.58 5.03 4.41
N ARG A 91 2.54 5.74 3.81
CA ARG A 91 3.75 5.11 3.30
C ARG A 91 4.68 4.65 4.42
N GLU A 92 4.75 5.43 5.49
CA GLU A 92 5.61 5.22 6.65
C GLU A 92 4.74 5.02 7.90
N TYR A 93 5.31 4.39 8.93
CA TYR A 93 4.62 4.21 10.21
C TYR A 93 4.11 5.56 10.76
N GLN A 94 2.86 5.56 11.21
CA GLN A 94 2.26 6.64 12.00
C GLN A 94 1.73 6.07 13.32
N ALA A 95 1.54 6.93 14.32
CA ALA A 95 0.85 6.54 15.54
C ALA A 95 -0.52 5.92 15.22
N ASN A 96 -0.86 4.86 15.94
CA ASN A 96 -2.10 4.08 15.74
C ASN A 96 -2.29 3.47 14.34
N THR A 97 -1.19 3.11 13.68
CA THR A 97 -1.24 2.38 12.41
C THR A 97 -0.51 1.05 12.48
N LYS A 98 -0.94 0.10 11.66
CA LYS A 98 -0.27 -1.19 11.46
C LYS A 98 0.04 -1.40 9.99
N LEU A 99 1.11 -2.13 9.70
CA LEU A 99 1.48 -2.49 8.34
C LEU A 99 0.57 -3.61 7.83
N ILE A 100 0.07 -3.49 6.60
CA ILE A 100 -0.62 -4.57 5.90
C ILE A 100 0.18 -5.03 4.69
N PHE A 101 -0.02 -6.28 4.30
CA PHE A 101 0.81 -6.99 3.33
C PHE A 101 -0.02 -7.43 2.13
N GLU A 102 0.61 -7.40 0.97
CA GLU A 102 0.13 -8.02 -0.26
C GLU A 102 0.56 -9.48 -0.22
N CYS A 103 -0.43 -10.37 -0.23
CA CYS A 103 -0.23 -11.80 -0.18
C CYS A 103 -0.81 -12.44 -1.44
N VAL A 104 -0.31 -13.62 -1.78
CA VAL A 104 -0.79 -14.40 -2.92
C VAL A 104 -0.95 -15.84 -2.50
N ARG A 105 -2.13 -16.39 -2.74
CA ARG A 105 -2.43 -17.80 -2.45
C ARG A 105 -1.59 -18.69 -3.37
N THR A 106 -0.83 -19.61 -2.80
CA THR A 106 0.22 -20.34 -3.52
C THR A 106 -0.34 -21.21 -4.65
N HIS A 107 -1.51 -21.82 -4.44
CA HIS A 107 -2.10 -22.82 -5.34
C HIS A 107 -2.64 -22.22 -6.65
N ASP A 108 -3.30 -21.06 -6.60
CA ASP A 108 -3.99 -20.47 -7.75
C ASP A 108 -3.62 -19.00 -8.00
N LYS A 109 -2.59 -18.52 -7.31
CA LYS A 109 -2.00 -17.19 -7.45
C LYS A 109 -2.99 -16.04 -7.29
N ARG A 110 -4.07 -16.25 -6.52
CA ARG A 110 -5.02 -15.18 -6.17
C ARG A 110 -4.43 -14.22 -5.15
N ASN A 111 -4.44 -12.94 -5.48
CA ASN A 111 -3.99 -11.85 -4.63
C ASN A 111 -4.99 -11.57 -3.51
N PHE A 112 -4.49 -11.31 -2.30
CA PHE A 112 -5.30 -10.84 -1.19
C PHE A 112 -4.47 -10.00 -0.21
N PRO A 113 -5.05 -8.99 0.43
CA PRO A 113 -4.39 -8.27 1.52
C PRO A 113 -4.46 -9.06 2.83
N SER A 114 -3.42 -8.97 3.66
CA SER A 114 -3.41 -9.53 5.02
C SER A 114 -2.83 -8.56 6.04
N ILE A 115 -3.29 -8.67 7.28
CA ILE A 115 -2.68 -8.00 8.44
C ILE A 115 -1.51 -8.81 9.02
N HIS A 116 -1.30 -10.03 8.54
CA HIS A 116 -0.26 -10.93 9.03
C HIS A 116 0.95 -10.91 8.11
N GLN A 117 2.13 -10.67 8.68
CA GLN A 117 3.40 -10.63 7.93
C GLN A 117 3.74 -11.98 7.26
N ASN A 118 3.32 -13.11 7.84
CA ASN A 118 3.50 -14.44 7.27
C ASN A 118 2.45 -14.80 6.21
N CYS A 119 1.60 -13.85 5.80
CA CYS A 119 0.58 -14.03 4.78
C CYS A 119 -0.30 -15.27 4.99
N GLU A 120 -0.62 -15.63 6.24
CA GLU A 120 -1.45 -16.81 6.55
C GLU A 120 -0.86 -18.11 5.96
N ASN A 121 0.47 -18.22 6.00
CA ASN A 121 1.26 -19.31 5.41
C ASN A 121 1.18 -19.38 3.87
N GLN A 122 0.82 -18.26 3.21
CA GLN A 122 0.88 -18.08 1.77
C GLN A 122 2.11 -17.26 1.34
N GLU A 123 2.22 -16.98 0.05
CA GLU A 123 3.34 -16.22 -0.51
C GLU A 123 3.19 -14.73 -0.19
N ALA A 124 4.22 -14.13 0.42
CA ALA A 124 4.26 -12.69 0.70
C ALA A 124 4.90 -11.93 -0.46
N TRP A 125 4.14 -11.03 -1.09
CA TRP A 125 4.64 -10.15 -2.15
C TRP A 125 5.14 -8.81 -1.61
N GLY A 126 4.92 -8.52 -0.34
CA GLY A 126 5.52 -7.39 0.38
C GLY A 126 4.49 -6.42 0.97
N PRO A 127 4.95 -5.31 1.58
CA PRO A 127 4.07 -4.36 2.24
C PRO A 127 3.19 -3.58 1.25
N LEU A 128 1.93 -3.36 1.63
CA LEU A 128 1.03 -2.44 0.94
C LEU A 128 1.16 -1.03 1.51
N GLY A 129 1.24 -0.88 2.82
CA GLY A 129 1.31 0.39 3.53
C GLY A 129 0.72 0.30 4.93
N TYR A 130 0.73 1.41 5.66
CA TYR A 130 0.23 1.50 7.02
C TYR A 130 -1.24 1.96 7.04
N ILE A 131 -2.08 1.16 7.68
CA ILE A 131 -3.52 1.40 7.85
C ILE A 131 -3.82 1.76 9.30
N TYR A 132 -4.81 2.63 9.56
CA TYR A 132 -5.24 2.90 10.92
C TYR A 132 -5.81 1.64 11.57
N ILE A 133 -5.49 1.43 12.85
CA ILE A 133 -5.98 0.30 13.65
C ILE A 133 -7.44 0.54 14.06
N ASP A 134 -7.79 1.78 14.40
CA ASP A 134 -9.14 2.21 14.75
C ASP A 134 -9.47 3.61 14.16
N GLN A 135 -10.73 4.01 14.26
CA GLN A 135 -11.23 5.30 13.75
C GLN A 135 -10.97 6.48 14.70
N SER A 136 -10.55 6.25 15.95
CA SER A 136 -10.43 7.30 16.98
C SER A 136 -9.44 8.40 16.60
N THR A 137 -8.42 8.05 15.81
CA THR A 137 -7.36 8.98 15.39
C THR A 137 -7.81 9.87 14.24
N ASN A 138 -8.82 9.46 13.47
CA ASN A 138 -9.34 10.24 12.35
C ASN A 138 -10.78 9.84 12.04
N SER A 139 -11.73 10.72 12.37
CA SER A 139 -13.16 10.49 12.14
C SER A 139 -13.53 10.30 10.67
N ARG A 140 -12.69 10.75 9.73
CA ARG A 140 -12.88 10.55 8.29
C ARG A 140 -12.37 9.20 7.77
N ALA A 141 -11.70 8.41 8.61
CA ALA A 141 -11.27 7.07 8.23
C ALA A 141 -12.48 6.13 8.18
N ALA A 142 -12.61 5.38 7.09
CA ALA A 142 -13.67 4.40 6.89
C ALA A 142 -13.11 2.98 7.07
N PRO A 143 -13.87 2.02 7.61
CA PRO A 143 -13.42 0.65 7.71
C PRO A 143 -13.18 0.07 6.31
N ILE A 144 -12.23 -0.85 6.22
CA ILE A 144 -12.01 -1.65 5.02
C ILE A 144 -11.90 -3.13 5.42
N TYR A 145 -12.73 -3.96 4.81
CA TYR A 145 -12.82 -5.38 5.06
C TYR A 145 -12.14 -6.17 3.94
N ARG A 146 -11.62 -7.35 4.28
CA ARG A 146 -11.30 -8.36 3.27
C ARG A 146 -12.55 -9.18 2.99
N CYS A 147 -12.93 -9.20 1.73
CA CYS A 147 -14.11 -9.86 1.23
C CYS A 147 -13.70 -11.00 0.29
N ARG A 148 -14.51 -12.07 0.27
CA ARG A 148 -14.31 -13.21 -0.62
C ARG A 148 -15.60 -13.57 -1.34
N SER A 149 -15.48 -13.75 -2.66
CA SER A 149 -16.54 -14.26 -3.53
C SER A 149 -16.01 -15.51 -4.25
N GLY A 150 -16.44 -16.69 -3.80
CA GLY A 150 -15.87 -17.96 -4.29
C GLY A 150 -14.37 -18.05 -3.98
N THR A 151 -13.54 -18.02 -5.03
CA THR A 151 -12.07 -18.04 -4.94
C THR A 151 -11.43 -16.65 -5.00
N ASP A 152 -12.22 -15.62 -5.30
CA ASP A 152 -11.76 -14.26 -5.55
C ASP A 152 -11.76 -13.42 -4.27
N TYR A 153 -10.72 -12.60 -4.09
CA TYR A 153 -10.55 -11.75 -2.92
C TYR A 153 -10.55 -10.28 -3.31
N PHE A 154 -11.26 -9.47 -2.55
CA PHE A 154 -11.32 -8.04 -2.76
C PHE A 154 -11.45 -7.29 -1.44
N ILE A 155 -11.41 -5.97 -1.51
CA ILE A 155 -11.61 -5.10 -0.36
C ILE A 155 -12.86 -4.25 -0.53
N SER A 156 -13.63 -4.10 0.53
CA SER A 156 -14.84 -3.27 0.51
C SER A 156 -14.99 -2.50 1.82
N PRO A 157 -15.53 -1.27 1.80
CA PRO A 157 -15.90 -0.57 3.02
C PRO A 157 -17.26 -1.05 3.57
N ASP A 158 -17.99 -1.87 2.81
CA ASP A 158 -19.24 -2.48 3.26
C ASP A 158 -18.96 -3.65 4.22
N SER A 159 -19.51 -3.57 5.43
CA SER A 159 -19.40 -4.64 6.44
C SER A 159 -20.08 -5.95 6.00
N ASN A 160 -21.00 -5.90 5.04
CA ASN A 160 -21.62 -7.08 4.45
C ASN A 160 -20.88 -7.56 3.19
N CYS A 161 -19.72 -6.98 2.89
CA CYS A 161 -18.89 -7.36 1.75
C CYS A 161 -19.67 -7.43 0.43
N GLU A 162 -20.57 -6.48 0.17
CA GLU A 162 -21.36 -6.43 -1.06
C GLU A 162 -22.20 -7.73 -1.26
N ASN A 163 -22.66 -8.32 -0.15
CA ASN A 163 -23.38 -9.60 -0.07
C ASN A 163 -22.53 -10.84 -0.36
N THR A 164 -21.22 -10.77 -0.13
CA THR A 164 -20.31 -11.92 -0.19
C THR A 164 -19.77 -12.29 1.19
N THR A 165 -18.80 -13.21 1.26
CA THR A 165 -18.19 -13.60 2.53
C THR A 165 -17.31 -12.47 3.07
N ASN A 166 -17.56 -12.03 4.29
CA ASN A 166 -16.65 -11.16 5.06
C ASN A 166 -15.62 -12.01 5.80
N GLU A 167 -14.34 -11.80 5.53
CA GLU A 167 -13.23 -12.52 6.17
C GLU A 167 -12.56 -11.72 7.29
N GLY A 168 -12.98 -10.48 7.52
CA GLY A 168 -12.55 -9.67 8.64
C GLY A 168 -12.14 -8.25 8.27
N LEU A 169 -12.06 -7.40 9.30
CA LEU A 169 -11.59 -6.02 9.21
C LEU A 169 -10.07 -5.96 9.03
N LEU A 170 -9.61 -5.29 7.99
CA LEU A 170 -8.18 -5.03 7.81
C LEU A 170 -7.74 -3.80 8.63
N GLY A 171 -8.57 -2.77 8.68
CA GLY A 171 -8.34 -1.53 9.42
C GLY A 171 -9.20 -0.39 8.86
N TYR A 172 -8.73 0.86 9.02
CA TYR A 172 -9.44 2.05 8.56
C TYR A 172 -8.58 2.87 7.59
N VAL A 173 -9.18 3.24 6.45
CA VAL A 173 -8.53 3.92 5.33
C VAL A 173 -9.11 5.31 5.09
N LEU A 174 -8.33 6.19 4.47
CA LEU A 174 -8.80 7.50 4.00
C LEU A 174 -9.17 7.42 2.52
N SER A 175 -10.17 8.19 2.11
CA SER A 175 -10.52 8.42 0.70
C SER A 175 -9.61 9.46 0.03
#